data_AF-A0A1S2SXG6-F1
#
_entry.id   AF-A0A1S2SXG6-F1
#
_cell.length_a   1.000
_cell.length_b   1.000
_cell.length_c   1.000
_cell.angle_alpha   90.00
_cell.angle_beta   90.00
_cell.angle_gamma   90.00
#
_symmetry.space_group_name_H-M   'P 1'
#
loop_
_entity.id
_entity.type
_entity.pdbx_description
1 polymer ?
#
loop_
_entity_poly.entity_id
_entity_poly.type
_entity_poly.pdbx_seq_one_letter_code
_entity_poly.pdbx_strand_id
1 'polypeptide(L)'
;MAPKYKTYASATDDFLFELACQYAISPTNLSKKDVPLYNEIKGRKNLRARMSATFGWRRGVEKWGLYKISDWLALCEQFSSASEFRSNYVAGQNAAYRSNLWPQIKKLMVDSGKWVDNLYGMDGRRYDSKSEMVVANWLHYSGVSYLSHPKLALQETRQPFKGDFKLPGVANVEVFMCSDINKNSRSDLPTWAETYLIRRQKKEAYYANSELPLISIEAEIFRQWGLRKYLSHIKQQFKNFGILLCAPAGLPIAYSQHDLGIKWGLEDFVNYAKTNHIGSFSQFQRGAPDLYALTRIKGLAKEVRLALDALHNRRSITYKEDLRPIADVRADCRRLGIVERAQYNEAYKKGLFPVGTPNSIRQSYGMDWYEFINGRKIDDFWRWKDAKKFVRTFNFQSKTEFEKYPRKGGEWDFIRKSPAAPNGGYPEWTNWGDFLGNVSAKEQERRKADIQITSELIKEFKTLDTLAAVNYLKKLGLKNTNQLTTRNRLYTNLRRRTDWIELRDKLALHIPKVKTAPEAIEILLDEKCFYWSDFLAMRNSNSRLQSIPIHLDRLGLGIFERVRELVGLPLVDAKVRSVRRLTHQR
;
A
#
# COMPACT_ATOMS: atom_id res chain seq x y z
N MET A 1 -27.75 73.32 -30.96
CA MET A 1 -26.92 72.44 -30.11
C MET A 1 -26.24 71.42 -31.00
N ALA A 2 -24.90 71.39 -31.04
CA ALA A 2 -24.19 70.33 -31.77
C ALA A 2 -24.61 68.96 -31.21
N PRO A 3 -24.80 67.93 -32.06
CA PRO A 3 -25.23 66.62 -31.57
C PRO A 3 -24.13 66.05 -30.67
N LYS A 4 -24.45 65.80 -29.39
CA LYS A 4 -23.56 65.25 -28.35
C LYS A 4 -22.68 64.07 -28.82
N TYR A 5 -23.13 63.33 -29.82
CA TYR A 5 -22.38 62.23 -30.45
C TYR A 5 -21.03 62.63 -31.04
N LYS A 6 -20.90 63.80 -31.71
CA LYS A 6 -19.63 64.22 -32.31
C LYS A 6 -18.60 64.66 -31.25
N THR A 7 -19.07 65.17 -30.11
CA THR A 7 -18.22 65.61 -29.00
C THR A 7 -17.73 64.46 -28.13
N TYR A 8 -18.50 63.38 -27.93
CA TYR A 8 -18.02 62.23 -27.15
C TYR A 8 -17.04 61.34 -27.92
N ALA A 9 -17.23 61.16 -29.23
CA ALA A 9 -16.34 60.35 -30.05
C ALA A 9 -14.88 60.89 -30.06
N SER A 10 -14.70 62.20 -29.94
CA SER A 10 -13.39 62.86 -29.89
C SER A 10 -12.85 63.08 -28.47
N ALA A 11 -13.62 62.78 -27.43
CA ALA A 11 -13.22 62.97 -26.04
C ALA A 11 -12.29 61.87 -25.53
N THR A 12 -11.47 62.19 -24.52
CA THR A 12 -10.58 61.23 -23.85
C THR A 12 -11.35 60.32 -22.88
N ASP A 13 -10.78 59.16 -22.57
CA ASP A 13 -11.37 58.22 -21.60
C ASP A 13 -11.49 58.85 -20.20
N ASP A 14 -10.56 59.72 -19.79
CA ASP A 14 -10.63 60.44 -18.52
C ASP A 14 -11.81 61.41 -18.47
N PHE A 15 -11.99 62.22 -19.52
CA PHE A 15 -13.11 63.16 -19.60
C PHE A 15 -14.46 62.44 -19.58
N LEU A 16 -14.60 61.37 -20.37
CA LEU A 16 -15.83 60.59 -20.41
C LEU A 16 -16.11 59.89 -19.08
N PHE A 17 -15.05 59.45 -18.38
CA PHE A 17 -15.16 58.86 -17.05
C PHE A 17 -15.65 59.88 -16.02
N GLU A 18 -15.01 61.06 -15.94
CA GLU A 18 -15.42 62.14 -15.03
C GLU A 18 -16.85 62.61 -15.31
N LEU A 19 -17.21 62.76 -16.58
CA LEU A 19 -18.56 63.11 -16.98
C LEU A 19 -19.56 62.04 -16.53
N ALA A 20 -19.22 60.75 -16.62
CA ALA A 20 -20.05 59.67 -16.09
C ALA A 20 -20.11 59.66 -14.55
N CYS A 21 -19.02 60.03 -13.86
CA CYS A 21 -18.97 60.18 -12.40
C CYS A 21 -19.95 61.26 -11.90
N GLN A 22 -20.11 62.36 -12.62
CA GLN A 22 -21.06 63.42 -12.27
C GLN A 22 -22.51 62.93 -12.16
N TYR A 23 -22.84 61.86 -12.88
CA TYR A 23 -24.17 61.29 -12.83
C TYR A 23 -24.35 60.22 -11.74
N ALA A 24 -23.26 59.58 -11.27
CA ALA A 24 -23.26 58.54 -10.23
C ALA A 24 -24.31 57.41 -10.44
N ILE A 25 -24.56 57.00 -11.70
CA ILE A 25 -25.67 56.11 -12.06
C ILE A 25 -25.24 54.76 -12.63
N SER A 26 -26.08 53.74 -12.39
CA SER A 26 -25.98 52.40 -12.99
C SER A 26 -26.01 52.46 -14.53
N PRO A 27 -25.50 51.43 -15.25
CA PRO A 27 -25.46 51.44 -16.71
C PRO A 27 -26.84 51.67 -17.35
N THR A 28 -27.88 51.09 -16.75
CA THR A 28 -29.29 51.27 -17.17
C THR A 28 -29.77 52.70 -16.99
N ASN A 29 -29.32 53.37 -15.94
CA ASN A 29 -29.70 54.75 -15.68
C ASN A 29 -28.91 55.71 -16.59
N LEU A 30 -27.65 55.41 -16.91
CA LEU A 30 -26.89 56.19 -17.88
C LEU A 30 -27.46 56.04 -19.29
N SER A 31 -27.82 54.82 -19.69
CA SER A 31 -28.48 54.62 -20.98
C SER A 31 -29.84 55.34 -21.06
N LYS A 32 -30.51 55.63 -19.94
CA LYS A 32 -31.76 56.41 -19.93
C LYS A 32 -31.52 57.92 -19.98
N LYS A 33 -30.48 58.41 -19.29
CA LYS A 33 -30.19 59.86 -19.18
C LYS A 33 -29.36 60.41 -20.34
N ASP A 34 -28.38 59.65 -20.83
CA ASP A 34 -27.50 60.05 -21.93
C ASP A 34 -27.08 58.82 -22.76
N VAL A 35 -27.99 58.40 -23.65
CA VAL A 35 -27.78 57.27 -24.58
C VAL A 35 -26.46 57.41 -25.38
N PRO A 36 -26.12 58.59 -25.96
CA PRO A 36 -24.86 58.79 -26.65
C PRO A 36 -23.63 58.48 -25.78
N LEU A 37 -23.57 59.04 -24.56
CA LEU A 37 -22.45 58.83 -23.64
C LEU A 37 -22.34 57.34 -23.24
N TYR A 38 -23.47 56.70 -22.95
CA TYR A 38 -23.50 55.28 -22.63
C TYR A 38 -22.96 54.40 -23.77
N ASN A 39 -23.36 54.68 -25.02
CA ASN A 39 -22.90 53.93 -26.18
C ASN A 39 -21.40 54.12 -26.44
N GLU A 40 -20.88 55.34 -26.23
CA GLU A 40 -19.45 55.63 -26.36
C GLU A 40 -18.64 54.85 -25.31
N ILE A 41 -19.04 54.92 -24.03
CA ILE A 41 -18.41 54.16 -22.93
C ILE A 41 -18.47 52.65 -23.20
N LYS A 42 -19.60 52.15 -23.71
CA LYS A 42 -19.80 50.73 -24.02
C LYS A 42 -18.84 50.24 -25.11
N GLY A 43 -18.45 51.10 -26.05
CA GLY A 43 -17.52 50.80 -27.15
C GLY A 43 -16.04 50.80 -26.75
N ARG A 44 -15.67 51.42 -25.63
CA ARG A 44 -14.27 51.59 -25.21
C ARG A 44 -13.87 50.64 -24.09
N LYS A 45 -12.98 49.69 -24.40
CA LYS A 45 -12.60 48.58 -23.48
C LYS A 45 -12.01 49.07 -22.16
N ASN A 46 -11.05 49.99 -22.20
CA ASN A 46 -10.34 50.47 -21.00
C ASN A 46 -11.26 51.31 -20.10
N LEU A 47 -11.98 52.26 -20.71
CA LEU A 47 -13.00 53.05 -20.02
C LEU A 47 -14.07 52.16 -19.37
N ARG A 48 -14.56 51.14 -20.08
CA ARG A 48 -15.54 50.19 -19.52
C ARG A 48 -14.99 49.37 -18.35
N ALA A 49 -13.72 48.96 -18.41
CA ALA A 49 -13.05 48.28 -17.30
C ALA A 49 -12.96 49.20 -16.07
N ARG A 50 -12.62 50.47 -16.28
CA ARG A 50 -12.58 51.50 -15.23
C ARG A 50 -13.97 51.78 -14.64
N MET A 51 -15.01 51.85 -15.47
CA MET A 51 -16.41 51.96 -15.02
C MET A 51 -16.87 50.73 -14.22
N SER A 52 -16.42 49.53 -14.61
CA SER A 52 -16.68 48.28 -13.88
C SER A 52 -16.00 48.27 -12.50
N ALA A 53 -14.73 48.69 -12.44
CA ALA A 53 -13.96 48.79 -11.20
C ALA A 53 -14.53 49.87 -10.25
N THR A 54 -15.01 50.99 -10.79
CA THR A 54 -15.47 52.14 -9.98
C THR A 54 -16.94 52.01 -9.57
N PHE A 55 -17.82 51.60 -10.49
CA PHE A 55 -19.28 51.64 -10.32
C PHE A 55 -19.95 50.27 -10.38
N GLY A 56 -19.18 49.18 -10.42
CA GLY A 56 -19.73 47.81 -10.46
C GLY A 56 -20.50 47.50 -11.75
N TRP A 57 -20.25 48.21 -12.85
CA TRP A 57 -20.86 47.89 -14.14
C TRP A 57 -20.58 46.44 -14.53
N ARG A 58 -21.59 45.73 -15.04
CA ARG A 58 -21.41 44.38 -15.57
C ARG A 58 -20.33 44.39 -16.66
N ARG A 59 -19.33 43.51 -16.51
CA ARG A 59 -18.22 43.35 -17.47
C ARG A 59 -18.74 43.16 -18.91
N GLY A 60 -17.89 43.49 -19.88
CA GLY A 60 -18.05 43.24 -21.32
C GLY A 60 -18.90 42.04 -21.70
N VAL A 61 -19.71 42.13 -22.75
CA VAL A 61 -20.05 40.92 -23.50
C VAL A 61 -18.77 40.49 -24.20
N GLU A 62 -18.01 39.60 -23.57
CA GLU A 62 -16.77 39.07 -24.16
C GLU A 62 -17.14 38.18 -25.36
N LYS A 63 -16.38 38.30 -26.46
CA LYS A 63 -16.55 37.47 -27.64
C LYS A 63 -15.84 36.12 -27.42
N TRP A 64 -16.40 35.31 -26.52
CA TRP A 64 -15.85 34.02 -26.10
C TRP A 64 -15.50 33.07 -27.24
N GLY A 65 -16.22 33.15 -28.37
CA GLY A 65 -15.94 32.33 -29.55
C GLY A 65 -14.59 32.61 -30.21
N LEU A 66 -13.88 33.65 -29.81
CA LEU A 66 -12.54 34.00 -30.30
C LEU A 66 -11.42 33.67 -29.30
N TYR A 67 -11.75 33.18 -28.10
CA TYR A 67 -10.75 32.89 -27.07
C TYR A 67 -9.93 31.66 -27.45
N LYS A 68 -8.61 31.82 -27.47
CA LYS A 68 -7.66 30.72 -27.53
C LYS A 68 -7.46 30.13 -26.13
N ILE A 69 -6.79 28.97 -26.06
CA ILE A 69 -6.49 28.31 -24.78
C ILE A 69 -5.75 29.24 -23.81
N SER A 70 -4.83 30.08 -24.30
CA SER A 70 -4.08 31.05 -23.50
C SER A 70 -4.96 32.13 -22.86
N ASP A 71 -5.97 32.60 -23.59
CA ASP A 71 -6.92 33.62 -23.11
C ASP A 71 -7.80 33.05 -21.99
N TRP A 72 -8.22 31.78 -22.17
CA TRP A 72 -8.94 31.05 -21.14
C TRP A 72 -8.12 30.82 -19.88
N LEU A 73 -6.84 30.46 -20.01
CA LEU A 73 -5.95 30.28 -18.84
C LEU A 73 -5.80 31.60 -18.09
N ALA A 74 -5.46 32.70 -18.77
CA ALA A 74 -5.32 34.02 -18.14
C ALA A 74 -6.58 34.49 -17.41
N LEU A 75 -7.77 34.18 -17.94
CA LEU A 75 -9.04 34.43 -17.26
C LEU A 75 -9.23 33.51 -16.04
N CYS A 76 -8.97 32.21 -16.19
CA CYS A 76 -9.16 31.21 -15.14
C CYS A 76 -8.20 31.40 -13.95
N GLU A 77 -7.02 31.96 -14.19
CA GLU A 77 -6.01 32.29 -13.18
C GLU A 77 -6.47 33.32 -12.14
N GLN A 78 -7.50 34.11 -12.46
CA GLN A 78 -8.09 35.04 -11.51
C GLN A 78 -8.89 34.33 -10.40
N PHE A 79 -9.09 33.02 -10.52
CA PHE A 79 -9.85 32.18 -9.61
C PHE A 79 -8.94 31.09 -9.05
N SER A 80 -9.21 30.67 -7.83
CA SER A 80 -8.32 29.75 -7.12
C SER A 80 -8.70 28.27 -7.24
N SER A 81 -9.84 27.97 -7.87
CA SER A 81 -10.26 26.61 -8.25
C SER A 81 -11.26 26.64 -9.41
N ALA A 82 -11.43 25.49 -10.05
CA ALA A 82 -12.48 25.29 -11.06
C ALA A 82 -13.90 25.52 -10.49
N SER A 83 -14.11 25.16 -9.22
CA SER A 83 -15.40 25.32 -8.53
C SER A 83 -15.71 26.80 -8.25
N GLU A 84 -14.69 27.58 -7.89
CA GLU A 84 -14.79 29.02 -7.70
C GLU A 84 -15.07 29.73 -9.03
N PHE A 85 -14.36 29.37 -10.10
CA PHE A 85 -14.63 29.89 -11.45
C PHE A 85 -16.07 29.60 -11.88
N ARG A 86 -16.54 28.37 -11.68
CA ARG A 86 -17.92 27.97 -11.96
C ARG A 86 -18.94 28.79 -11.17
N SER A 87 -18.72 28.98 -9.87
CA SER A 87 -19.69 29.62 -8.96
C SER A 87 -19.72 31.14 -9.09
N ASN A 88 -18.56 31.75 -9.32
CA ASN A 88 -18.39 33.21 -9.38
C ASN A 88 -18.45 33.76 -10.81
N TYR A 89 -18.29 32.89 -11.83
CA TYR A 89 -18.27 33.33 -13.23
C TYR A 89 -18.95 32.34 -14.19
N VAL A 90 -20.21 32.01 -13.88
CA VAL A 90 -21.07 31.07 -14.62
C VAL A 90 -21.10 31.31 -16.13
N ALA A 91 -21.11 32.56 -16.58
CA ALA A 91 -21.13 32.89 -18.01
C ALA A 91 -19.85 32.44 -18.73
N GLY A 92 -18.68 32.70 -18.13
CA GLY A 92 -17.39 32.23 -18.64
C GLY A 92 -17.30 30.70 -18.59
N GLN A 93 -17.78 30.08 -17.52
CA GLN A 93 -17.85 28.61 -17.41
C GLN A 93 -18.68 27.97 -18.53
N ASN A 94 -19.89 28.50 -18.79
CA ASN A 94 -20.77 27.98 -19.84
C ASN A 94 -20.17 28.18 -21.23
N ALA A 95 -19.50 29.32 -21.46
CA ALA A 95 -18.80 29.58 -22.71
C ALA A 95 -17.59 28.67 -22.91
N ALA A 96 -16.79 28.41 -21.86
CA ALA A 96 -15.69 27.45 -21.91
C ALA A 96 -16.17 26.03 -22.21
N TYR A 97 -17.30 25.61 -21.61
CA TYR A 97 -17.94 24.33 -21.93
C TYR A 97 -18.37 24.24 -23.39
N ARG A 98 -19.04 25.27 -23.91
CA ARG A 98 -19.48 25.32 -25.32
C ARG A 98 -18.32 25.33 -26.32
N SER A 99 -17.16 25.81 -25.91
CA SER A 99 -15.94 25.78 -26.74
C SER A 99 -15.26 24.41 -26.80
N ASN A 100 -15.72 23.40 -26.04
CA ASN A 100 -15.04 22.12 -25.82
C ASN A 100 -13.61 22.19 -25.24
N LEU A 101 -13.10 23.39 -24.91
CA LEU A 101 -11.77 23.56 -24.33
C LEU A 101 -11.75 23.32 -22.81
N TRP A 102 -12.90 23.24 -22.16
CA TRP A 102 -12.99 23.14 -20.70
C TRP A 102 -12.16 22.00 -20.07
N PRO A 103 -12.18 20.75 -20.57
CA PRO A 103 -11.33 19.69 -20.02
C PRO A 103 -9.84 20.02 -20.10
N GLN A 104 -9.39 20.64 -21.20
CA GLN A 104 -8.01 21.04 -21.40
C GLN A 104 -7.61 22.21 -20.50
N ILE A 105 -8.47 23.22 -20.35
CA ILE A 105 -8.28 24.35 -19.44
C ILE A 105 -8.12 23.84 -18.01
N LYS A 106 -9.06 23.00 -17.55
CA LYS A 106 -9.03 22.44 -16.19
C LYS A 106 -7.74 21.66 -15.93
N LYS A 107 -7.35 20.80 -16.87
CA LYS A 107 -6.12 20.02 -16.77
C LYS A 107 -4.89 20.93 -16.68
N LEU A 108 -4.75 21.92 -17.56
CA LEU A 108 -3.61 22.84 -17.57
C LEU A 108 -3.53 23.71 -16.31
N MET A 109 -4.68 24.16 -15.79
CA MET A 109 -4.73 24.92 -14.54
C MET A 109 -4.31 24.08 -13.33
N VAL A 110 -4.66 22.79 -13.31
CA VAL A 110 -4.26 21.85 -12.26
C VAL A 110 -2.79 21.43 -12.40
N ASP A 111 -2.34 21.08 -13.61
CA ASP A 111 -0.96 20.67 -13.90
C ASP A 111 0.04 21.81 -13.61
N SER A 112 -0.36 23.06 -13.85
CA SER A 112 0.44 24.25 -13.49
C SER A 112 0.36 24.64 -12.01
N GLY A 113 -0.44 23.93 -11.20
CA GLY A 113 -0.63 24.20 -9.78
C GLY A 113 -1.42 25.47 -9.47
N LYS A 114 -2.04 26.10 -10.48
CA LYS A 114 -2.83 27.34 -10.33
C LYS A 114 -4.24 27.06 -9.80
N TRP A 115 -4.82 25.91 -10.14
CA TRP A 115 -6.05 25.39 -9.53
C TRP A 115 -5.77 24.16 -8.67
N VAL A 116 -6.36 24.15 -7.49
CA VAL A 116 -6.32 23.00 -6.59
C VAL A 116 -7.62 22.23 -6.76
N ASP A 117 -7.59 21.14 -7.52
CA ASP A 117 -8.79 20.33 -7.79
C ASP A 117 -9.29 19.57 -6.53
N ASN A 118 -8.47 19.52 -5.47
CA ASN A 118 -8.81 19.00 -4.16
C ASN A 118 -8.06 19.78 -3.07
N LEU A 119 -8.78 20.34 -2.09
CA LEU A 119 -8.20 21.04 -0.95
C LEU A 119 -7.98 20.04 0.18
N TYR A 120 -6.75 19.91 0.69
CA TYR A 120 -6.44 19.02 1.81
C TYR A 120 -5.97 19.83 3.01
N GLY A 121 -6.47 19.51 4.21
CA GLY A 121 -5.98 20.11 5.44
C GLY A 121 -4.67 19.48 5.92
N MET A 122 -4.09 20.08 6.96
CA MET A 122 -2.93 19.55 7.71
C MET A 122 -3.27 18.24 8.42
N ASP A 123 -4.55 18.02 8.72
CA ASP A 123 -5.08 16.76 9.24
C ASP A 123 -5.21 15.66 8.18
N GLY A 124 -4.83 15.98 6.94
CA GLY A 124 -4.85 15.06 5.82
C GLY A 124 -6.21 14.82 5.20
N ARG A 125 -7.27 15.54 5.61
CA ARG A 125 -8.63 15.36 5.11
C ARG A 125 -8.94 16.30 3.96
N ARG A 126 -9.89 15.93 3.10
CA ARG A 126 -10.36 16.78 2.00
C ARG A 126 -11.46 17.75 2.46
N TYR A 127 -11.42 18.97 1.93
CA TYR A 127 -12.40 20.04 2.19
C TYR A 127 -13.06 20.57 0.92
N ASP A 128 -14.30 21.03 1.05
CA ASP A 128 -15.09 21.53 -0.07
C ASP A 128 -14.79 23.02 -0.35
N SER A 129 -14.24 23.74 0.64
CA SER A 129 -13.82 25.14 0.49
C SER A 129 -12.50 25.48 1.20
N LYS A 130 -11.82 26.53 0.74
CA LYS A 130 -10.61 27.05 1.40
C LYS A 130 -10.90 27.56 2.81
N SER A 131 -12.09 28.11 3.02
CA SER A 131 -12.55 28.62 4.31
C SER A 131 -12.67 27.49 5.34
N GLU A 132 -13.29 26.36 4.96
CA GLU A 132 -13.31 25.15 5.80
C GLU A 132 -11.91 24.63 6.09
N MET A 133 -11.05 24.54 5.07
CA MET A 133 -9.68 24.06 5.23
C MET A 133 -8.88 24.92 6.22
N VAL A 134 -9.07 26.25 6.20
CA VAL A 134 -8.43 27.16 7.18
C VAL A 134 -8.92 26.88 8.60
N VAL A 135 -10.22 26.67 8.81
CA VAL A 135 -10.77 26.30 10.12
C VAL A 135 -10.20 24.96 10.60
N ALA A 136 -10.19 23.96 9.72
CA ALA A 136 -9.63 22.64 10.01
C ALA A 136 -8.15 22.70 10.41
N ASN A 137 -7.34 23.40 9.62
CA ASN A 137 -5.91 23.56 9.89
C ASN A 137 -5.68 24.20 11.26
N TRP A 138 -6.49 25.20 11.62
CA TRP A 138 -6.34 25.87 12.91
C TRP A 138 -6.77 25.00 14.10
N LEU A 139 -7.84 24.22 13.94
CA LEU A 139 -8.26 23.22 14.91
C LEU A 139 -7.17 22.17 15.12
N HIS A 140 -6.66 21.61 14.02
CA HIS A 140 -5.60 20.61 14.03
C HIS A 140 -4.33 21.14 14.70
N TYR A 141 -3.89 22.34 14.29
CA TYR A 141 -2.71 22.99 14.86
C TYR A 141 -2.87 23.30 16.35
N SER A 142 -4.08 23.65 16.78
CA SER A 142 -4.38 23.92 18.19
C SER A 142 -4.57 22.64 19.02
N GLY A 143 -4.44 21.44 18.43
CA GLY A 143 -4.66 20.17 19.11
C GLY A 143 -6.12 19.94 19.53
N VAL A 144 -7.08 20.65 18.93
CA VAL A 144 -8.50 20.49 19.24
C VAL A 144 -9.02 19.25 18.54
N SER A 145 -9.71 18.36 19.27
CA SER A 145 -10.31 17.16 18.70
C SER A 145 -11.59 17.51 17.93
N TYR A 146 -11.73 17.03 16.69
CA TYR A 146 -12.92 17.25 15.88
C TYR A 146 -13.23 16.11 14.89
N LEU A 147 -14.50 16.01 14.54
CA LEU A 147 -15.01 15.21 13.43
C LEU A 147 -15.35 16.14 12.27
N SER A 148 -14.88 15.85 11.06
CA SER A 148 -15.21 16.61 9.85
C SER A 148 -16.41 15.97 9.15
N HIS A 149 -17.27 16.79 8.56
CA HIS A 149 -18.41 16.36 7.76
C HIS A 149 -19.40 15.40 8.48
N PRO A 150 -19.79 15.65 9.75
CA PRO A 150 -20.75 14.80 10.46
C PRO A 150 -22.10 14.79 9.74
N LYS A 151 -22.75 13.61 9.68
CA LYS A 151 -24.12 13.50 9.16
C LYS A 151 -25.09 14.19 10.11
N LEU A 152 -25.98 15.02 9.56
CA LEU A 152 -27.07 15.65 10.28
C LEU A 152 -28.35 14.85 10.09
N ALA A 153 -29.18 14.77 11.13
CA ALA A 153 -30.46 14.06 11.11
C ALA A 153 -31.59 14.90 10.46
N LEU A 154 -31.29 15.58 9.35
CA LEU A 154 -32.24 16.35 8.55
C LEU A 154 -32.80 15.45 7.42
N GLN A 155 -34.00 14.88 7.60
CA GLN A 155 -34.65 13.97 6.65
C GLN A 155 -35.50 14.68 5.59
N GLU A 156 -34.89 15.56 4.78
CA GLU A 156 -35.65 16.29 3.73
C GLU A 156 -35.29 15.87 2.30
N THR A 157 -34.18 15.18 2.09
CA THR A 157 -33.76 14.75 0.75
C THR A 157 -33.17 13.35 0.76
N ARG A 158 -33.08 12.72 -0.44
CA ARG A 158 -32.42 11.42 -0.63
C ARG A 158 -30.95 11.40 -0.18
N GLN A 159 -30.30 12.56 -0.02
CA GLN A 159 -28.93 12.68 0.46
C GLN A 159 -28.91 13.31 1.86
N PRO A 160 -28.16 12.74 2.82
CA PRO A 160 -28.09 13.30 4.17
C PRO A 160 -27.36 14.64 4.15
N PHE A 161 -27.91 15.65 4.84
CA PHE A 161 -27.18 16.88 5.13
C PHE A 161 -25.93 16.57 5.97
N LYS A 162 -24.88 17.36 5.77
CA LYS A 162 -23.65 17.27 6.55
C LYS A 162 -23.35 18.62 7.18
N GLY A 163 -22.91 18.61 8.43
CA GLY A 163 -22.25 19.76 9.04
C GLY A 163 -20.80 19.83 8.60
N ASP A 164 -20.08 20.90 8.93
CA ASP A 164 -18.68 21.02 8.53
C ASP A 164 -17.76 20.39 9.57
N PHE A 165 -17.96 20.72 10.86
CA PHE A 165 -17.23 20.11 11.96
C PHE A 165 -18.09 19.84 13.19
N LYS A 166 -17.71 18.85 13.98
CA LYS A 166 -18.24 18.59 15.33
C LYS A 166 -17.09 18.42 16.30
N LEU A 167 -17.07 19.25 17.35
CA LEU A 167 -16.17 19.13 18.49
C LEU A 167 -16.88 18.26 19.54
N PRO A 168 -16.41 17.01 19.79
CA PRO A 168 -17.09 16.10 20.70
C PRO A 168 -17.31 16.71 22.08
N GLY A 169 -18.57 16.75 22.53
CA GLY A 169 -18.95 17.28 23.85
C GLY A 169 -18.92 18.81 23.97
N VAL A 170 -18.63 19.56 22.90
CA VAL A 170 -18.48 21.02 22.96
C VAL A 170 -19.47 21.75 22.06
N ALA A 171 -19.30 21.67 20.74
CA ALA A 171 -20.13 22.40 19.79
C ALA A 171 -20.03 21.82 18.37
N ASN A 172 -20.97 22.17 17.52
CA ASN A 172 -20.88 22.01 16.07
C ASN A 172 -20.32 23.29 15.46
N VAL A 173 -19.65 23.17 14.32
CA VAL A 173 -19.11 24.32 13.58
C VAL A 173 -19.65 24.25 12.17
N GLU A 174 -20.17 25.39 11.70
CA GLU A 174 -20.58 25.60 10.32
C GLU A 174 -19.81 26.80 9.75
N VAL A 175 -19.33 26.64 8.53
CA VAL A 175 -18.59 27.63 7.76
C VAL A 175 -19.51 28.14 6.66
N PHE A 176 -20.25 29.21 6.95
CA PHE A 176 -21.23 29.77 6.03
C PHE A 176 -20.58 30.70 5.01
N MET A 177 -20.80 30.42 3.73
CA MET A 177 -20.30 31.19 2.60
C MET A 177 -20.89 32.60 2.50
N CYS A 178 -22.15 32.77 2.91
CA CYS A 178 -22.86 34.05 2.90
C CYS A 178 -23.30 34.39 4.32
N SER A 179 -23.02 35.62 4.75
CA SER A 179 -23.46 36.13 6.05
C SER A 179 -24.95 36.44 6.10
N ASP A 180 -25.58 36.23 7.25
CA ASP A 180 -26.99 36.59 7.46
C ASP A 180 -27.20 38.10 7.67
N ILE A 181 -26.12 38.83 8.01
CA ILE A 181 -26.15 40.23 8.45
C ILE A 181 -26.51 41.23 7.34
N ASN A 182 -26.64 40.83 6.06
CA ASN A 182 -26.94 41.78 4.98
C ASN A 182 -27.82 41.22 3.85
N LYS A 183 -28.77 40.32 4.16
CA LYS A 183 -29.71 39.79 3.14
C LYS A 183 -30.50 40.87 2.40
N ASN A 184 -30.97 41.88 3.14
CA ASN A 184 -31.90 42.88 2.61
C ASN A 184 -31.20 44.10 1.98
N SER A 185 -29.88 44.22 2.13
CA SER A 185 -29.12 45.43 1.76
C SER A 185 -28.15 45.21 0.60
N ARG A 186 -28.06 44.00 0.03
CA ARG A 186 -27.02 43.62 -0.94
C ARG A 186 -27.55 43.20 -2.29
N SER A 187 -27.30 44.05 -3.28
CA SER A 187 -27.60 43.80 -4.70
C SER A 187 -26.49 43.04 -5.44
N ASP A 188 -25.37 42.74 -4.77
CA ASP A 188 -24.17 42.10 -5.34
C ASP A 188 -24.12 40.57 -5.14
N LEU A 189 -25.13 39.98 -4.51
CA LEU A 189 -25.16 38.54 -4.26
C LEU A 189 -25.47 37.74 -5.55
N PRO A 190 -24.83 36.58 -5.76
CA PRO A 190 -25.16 35.70 -6.88
C PRO A 190 -26.60 35.19 -6.84
N THR A 191 -27.17 34.83 -7.98
CA THR A 191 -28.56 34.33 -8.09
C THR A 191 -28.81 33.04 -7.29
N TRP A 192 -27.78 32.28 -6.96
CA TRP A 192 -27.88 31.09 -6.11
C TRP A 192 -27.91 31.40 -4.60
N ALA A 193 -27.59 32.63 -4.19
CA ALA A 193 -27.43 33.01 -2.78
C ALA A 193 -28.72 32.85 -1.99
N GLU A 194 -29.87 33.15 -2.59
CA GLU A 194 -31.18 32.96 -1.96
C GLU A 194 -31.41 31.50 -1.54
N THR A 195 -31.17 30.56 -2.46
CA THR A 195 -31.27 29.12 -2.15
C THR A 195 -30.25 28.68 -1.10
N TYR A 196 -29.04 29.23 -1.13
CA TYR A 196 -28.02 28.94 -0.11
C TYR A 196 -28.46 29.41 1.28
N LEU A 197 -29.00 30.62 1.36
CA LEU A 197 -29.45 31.23 2.60
C LEU A 197 -30.64 30.50 3.24
N ILE A 198 -31.55 29.97 2.42
CA ILE A 198 -32.60 29.06 2.89
C ILE A 198 -31.98 27.80 3.53
N ARG A 199 -30.94 27.22 2.91
CA ARG A 199 -30.23 26.05 3.48
C ARG A 199 -29.52 26.39 4.78
N ARG A 200 -28.90 27.56 4.88
CA ARG A 200 -28.30 28.06 6.12
C ARG A 200 -29.34 28.15 7.25
N GLN A 201 -30.47 28.82 7.00
CA GLN A 201 -31.55 28.96 7.99
C GLN A 201 -32.06 27.60 8.47
N LYS A 202 -32.21 26.62 7.56
CA LYS A 202 -32.59 25.25 7.93
C LYS A 202 -31.56 24.58 8.84
N LYS A 203 -30.27 24.73 8.57
CA LYS A 203 -29.19 24.21 9.43
C LYS A 203 -29.20 24.88 10.79
N GLU A 204 -29.27 26.21 10.84
CA GLU A 204 -29.34 26.98 12.09
C GLU A 204 -30.55 26.57 12.94
N ALA A 205 -31.73 26.46 12.33
CA ALA A 205 -32.94 25.97 13.00
C ALA A 205 -32.79 24.53 13.50
N TYR A 206 -32.14 23.65 12.74
CA TYR A 206 -31.85 22.29 13.19
C TYR A 206 -30.98 22.26 14.45
N TYR A 207 -29.88 23.02 14.47
CA TYR A 207 -29.01 23.06 15.64
C TYR A 207 -29.73 23.66 16.84
N ALA A 208 -30.49 24.75 16.66
CA ALA A 208 -31.28 25.38 17.72
C ALA A 208 -32.35 24.44 18.29
N ASN A 209 -33.17 23.82 17.43
CA ASN A 209 -34.26 22.92 17.85
C ASN A 209 -33.75 21.62 18.47
N SER A 210 -32.51 21.22 18.16
CA SER A 210 -31.88 20.03 18.73
C SER A 210 -31.03 20.35 19.98
N GLU A 211 -31.07 21.59 20.46
CA GLU A 211 -30.24 22.10 21.58
C GLU A 211 -28.74 21.82 21.40
N LEU A 212 -28.29 21.85 20.14
CA LEU A 212 -26.90 21.60 19.78
C LEU A 212 -26.14 22.93 19.68
N PRO A 213 -25.12 23.17 20.52
CA PRO A 213 -24.33 24.40 20.44
C PRO A 213 -23.70 24.56 19.05
N LEU A 214 -23.75 25.77 18.50
CA LEU A 214 -23.28 26.09 17.15
C LEU A 214 -22.30 27.26 17.16
N ILE A 215 -21.09 27.02 16.66
CA ILE A 215 -20.11 28.03 16.31
C ILE A 215 -20.32 28.37 14.83
N SER A 216 -20.87 29.54 14.56
CA SER A 216 -21.09 30.03 13.19
C SER A 216 -19.87 30.81 12.70
N ILE A 217 -19.27 30.34 11.61
CA ILE A 217 -18.10 30.95 10.98
C ILE A 217 -18.49 31.57 9.64
N GLU A 218 -18.26 32.87 9.47
CA GLU A 218 -18.65 33.62 8.29
C GLU A 218 -17.50 33.65 7.26
N ALA A 219 -17.49 32.68 6.34
CA ALA A 219 -16.50 32.59 5.25
C ALA A 219 -16.55 33.80 4.30
N GLU A 220 -17.68 34.53 4.27
CA GLU A 220 -17.79 35.79 3.56
C GLU A 220 -16.73 36.82 4.00
N ILE A 221 -16.33 36.80 5.28
CA ILE A 221 -15.30 37.72 5.79
C ILE A 221 -13.97 37.46 5.08
N PHE A 222 -13.65 36.20 4.80
CA PHE A 222 -12.45 35.86 4.05
C PHE A 222 -12.48 36.45 2.64
N ARG A 223 -13.62 36.33 1.95
CA ARG A 223 -13.82 36.84 0.59
C ARG A 223 -13.74 38.36 0.51
N GLN A 224 -14.37 39.07 1.47
CA GLN A 224 -14.50 40.52 1.42
C GLN A 224 -13.31 41.26 2.06
N TRP A 225 -12.80 40.74 3.17
CA TRP A 225 -11.86 41.44 4.04
C TRP A 225 -10.52 40.71 4.21
N GLY A 226 -10.36 39.56 3.55
CA GLY A 226 -9.12 38.79 3.51
C GLY A 226 -8.88 37.92 4.74
N LEU A 227 -7.81 37.12 4.66
CA LEU A 227 -7.48 36.07 5.63
C LEU A 227 -7.30 36.59 7.05
N ARG A 228 -6.59 37.70 7.25
CA ARG A 228 -6.32 38.25 8.59
C ARG A 228 -7.61 38.54 9.36
N LYS A 229 -8.60 39.17 8.71
CA LYS A 229 -9.90 39.48 9.32
C LYS A 229 -10.72 38.22 9.56
N TYR A 230 -10.64 37.26 8.64
CA TYR A 230 -11.27 35.96 8.82
C TYR A 230 -10.71 35.18 10.01
N LEU A 231 -9.38 35.18 10.18
CA LEU A 231 -8.74 34.55 11.32
C LEU A 231 -9.15 35.22 12.65
N SER A 232 -9.20 36.56 12.69
CA SER A 232 -9.72 37.27 13.87
C SER A 232 -11.17 36.87 14.19
N HIS A 233 -12.01 36.72 13.17
CA HIS A 233 -13.38 36.27 13.33
C HIS A 233 -13.47 34.85 13.89
N ILE A 234 -12.76 33.88 13.29
CA ILE A 234 -12.70 32.50 13.80
C ILE A 234 -12.25 32.50 15.26
N LYS A 235 -11.13 33.15 15.58
CA LYS A 235 -10.61 33.20 16.95
C LYS A 235 -11.65 33.74 17.93
N GLN A 236 -12.38 34.79 17.56
CA GLN A 236 -13.42 35.36 18.42
C GLN A 236 -14.59 34.39 18.61
N GLN A 237 -15.06 33.74 17.55
CA GLN A 237 -16.17 32.78 17.63
C GLN A 237 -15.82 31.59 18.52
N PHE A 238 -14.62 31.03 18.39
CA PHE A 238 -14.15 29.95 19.27
C PHE A 238 -13.96 30.42 20.72
N LYS A 239 -13.43 31.63 20.93
CA LYS A 239 -13.26 32.23 22.26
C LYS A 239 -14.61 32.41 22.99
N ASN A 240 -15.68 32.74 22.27
CA ASN A 240 -17.03 32.86 22.84
C ASN A 240 -17.53 31.54 23.45
N PHE A 241 -16.98 30.41 23.02
CA PHE A 241 -17.28 29.07 23.54
C PHE A 241 -16.20 28.54 24.50
N GLY A 242 -15.31 29.41 24.99
CA GLY A 242 -14.22 29.04 25.89
C GLY A 242 -13.09 28.25 25.23
N ILE A 243 -13.05 28.18 23.90
CA ILE A 243 -12.03 27.43 23.17
C ILE A 243 -10.90 28.39 22.77
N LEU A 244 -9.70 28.14 23.27
CA LEU A 244 -8.50 28.89 22.91
C LEU A 244 -7.81 28.24 21.72
N LEU A 245 -7.87 28.90 20.56
CA LEU A 245 -7.08 28.51 19.40
C LEU A 245 -5.67 29.12 19.50
N CYS A 246 -4.66 28.26 19.34
CA CYS A 246 -3.25 28.67 19.34
C CYS A 246 -2.92 29.36 18.02
N ALA A 247 -2.39 30.58 18.08
CA ALA A 247 -1.77 31.18 16.90
C ALA A 247 -0.46 30.43 16.61
N PRO A 248 -0.17 30.04 15.37
CA PRO A 248 1.10 29.42 15.06
C PRO A 248 2.23 30.41 15.29
N ALA A 249 3.14 30.05 16.19
CA ALA A 249 4.43 30.71 16.27
C ALA A 249 5.26 30.23 15.07
N GLY A 250 5.50 31.11 14.09
CA GLY A 250 6.46 30.87 13.01
C GLY A 250 6.04 29.89 11.90
N LEU A 251 4.83 29.33 11.90
CA LEU A 251 4.31 28.53 10.79
C LEU A 251 3.23 29.32 10.03
N PRO A 252 3.38 29.50 8.71
CA PRO A 252 2.42 30.28 7.94
C PRO A 252 1.11 29.51 7.79
N ILE A 253 0.10 29.82 8.61
CA ILE A 253 -1.27 29.29 8.44
C ILE A 253 -1.84 29.58 7.04
N ALA A 254 -1.29 30.57 6.32
CA ALA A 254 -1.32 30.72 4.86
C ALA A 254 -0.60 32.01 4.42
N TYR A 255 0.66 32.19 4.83
CA TYR A 255 1.45 33.38 4.47
C TYR A 255 2.85 33.01 3.97
N SER A 256 3.08 33.23 2.67
CA SER A 256 4.35 33.05 1.93
C SER A 256 4.64 31.64 1.41
N GLN A 257 4.58 31.53 0.08
CA GLN A 257 5.23 30.58 -0.87
C GLN A 257 5.17 29.05 -0.64
N HIS A 258 4.82 28.56 0.55
CA HIS A 258 4.64 27.14 0.84
C HIS A 258 3.20 26.90 1.32
N ASP A 259 2.40 26.52 0.34
CA ASP A 259 0.99 26.15 0.37
C ASP A 259 0.73 24.90 1.24
N LEU A 260 0.88 25.00 2.56
CA LEU A 260 0.62 23.87 3.48
C LEU A 260 -0.85 23.41 3.36
N GLY A 261 -1.05 22.17 2.89
CA GLY A 261 -2.37 21.62 2.57
C GLY A 261 -2.80 21.78 1.10
N ILE A 262 -2.31 22.80 0.41
CA ILE A 262 -2.63 23.09 -1.00
C ILE A 262 -1.58 22.47 -1.95
N LYS A 263 -0.30 22.45 -1.57
CA LYS A 263 0.82 21.82 -2.30
C LYS A 263 1.60 20.88 -1.38
N TRP A 264 0.96 19.83 -0.90
CA TRP A 264 1.65 18.72 -0.23
C TRP A 264 2.89 18.27 -1.02
N GLY A 265 4.06 18.57 -0.49
CA GLY A 265 5.36 18.11 -0.97
C GLY A 265 5.88 16.93 -0.17
N LEU A 266 7.06 16.41 -0.54
CA LEU A 266 7.69 15.28 0.14
C LEU A 266 7.86 15.53 1.64
N GLU A 267 8.35 16.71 2.01
CA GLU A 267 8.59 17.07 3.42
C GLU A 267 7.31 17.10 4.25
N ASP A 268 6.18 17.55 3.67
CA ASP A 268 4.89 17.57 4.36
C ASP A 268 4.42 16.16 4.70
N PHE A 269 4.55 15.21 3.76
CA PHE A 269 4.23 13.81 4.01
C PHE A 269 5.11 13.19 5.10
N VAL A 270 6.41 13.50 5.09
CA VAL A 270 7.35 13.00 6.11
C VAL A 270 7.05 13.61 7.48
N ASN A 271 6.74 14.91 7.55
CA ASN A 271 6.41 15.59 8.80
C ASN A 271 5.07 15.09 9.36
N TYR A 272 4.04 14.96 8.53
CA TYR A 272 2.78 14.36 8.95
C TYR A 272 2.99 12.95 9.50
N ALA A 273 3.81 12.14 8.82
CA ALA A 273 4.09 10.78 9.26
C ALA A 273 4.80 10.73 10.62
N LYS A 274 5.76 11.64 10.87
CA LYS A 274 6.41 11.79 12.18
C LYS A 274 5.40 12.14 13.28
N THR A 275 4.60 13.18 13.06
CA THR A 275 3.62 13.69 14.03
C THR A 275 2.55 12.63 14.36
N ASN A 276 2.16 11.81 13.38
CA ASN A 276 1.09 10.82 13.54
C ASN A 276 1.61 9.39 13.72
N HIS A 277 2.90 9.20 14.03
CA HIS A 277 3.53 7.91 14.26
C HIS A 277 3.32 6.87 13.12
N ILE A 278 3.33 7.35 11.88
CA ILE A 278 3.27 6.53 10.66
C ILE A 278 4.69 6.14 10.27
N GLY A 279 5.06 4.90 10.59
CA GLY A 279 6.38 4.33 10.31
C GLY A 279 6.56 3.74 8.91
N SER A 280 5.48 3.52 8.14
CA SER A 280 5.58 2.97 6.79
C SER A 280 4.55 3.54 5.81
N PHE A 281 4.89 3.52 4.52
CA PHE A 281 4.01 4.04 3.47
C PHE A 281 2.64 3.32 3.43
N SER A 282 2.57 2.03 3.78
CA SER A 282 1.30 1.29 3.83
C SER A 282 0.42 1.70 5.02
N GLN A 283 0.99 2.24 6.10
CA GLN A 283 0.22 2.73 7.24
C GLN A 283 -0.62 3.96 6.89
N PHE A 284 -0.21 4.77 5.90
CA PHE A 284 -1.06 5.83 5.35
C PHE A 284 -2.42 5.28 4.88
N GLN A 285 -2.49 4.07 4.32
CA GLN A 285 -3.77 3.50 3.85
C GLN A 285 -4.80 3.34 4.96
N ARG A 286 -4.36 3.15 6.20
CA ARG A 286 -5.24 2.95 7.36
C ARG A 286 -5.39 4.23 8.19
N GLY A 287 -4.31 4.98 8.38
CA GLY A 287 -4.29 6.17 9.24
C GLY A 287 -4.66 7.48 8.54
N ALA A 288 -4.45 7.57 7.22
CA ALA A 288 -4.71 8.78 6.43
C ALA A 288 -4.95 8.41 4.94
N PRO A 289 -6.06 7.74 4.61
CA PRO A 289 -6.32 7.22 3.26
C PRO A 289 -6.39 8.32 2.20
N ASP A 290 -6.83 9.51 2.57
CA ASP A 290 -6.88 10.69 1.71
C ASP A 290 -5.47 11.16 1.31
N LEU A 291 -4.54 11.21 2.26
CA LEU A 291 -3.13 11.49 1.99
C LEU A 291 -2.47 10.37 1.18
N TYR A 292 -2.81 9.12 1.46
CA TYR A 292 -2.36 8.01 0.65
C TYR A 292 -2.76 8.18 -0.82
N ALA A 293 -4.01 8.56 -1.09
CA ALA A 293 -4.46 8.87 -2.45
C ALA A 293 -3.71 10.06 -3.04
N LEU A 294 -3.49 11.12 -2.25
CA LEU A 294 -2.78 12.32 -2.69
C LEU A 294 -1.34 12.05 -3.12
N THR A 295 -0.61 11.20 -2.40
CA THR A 295 0.76 10.81 -2.80
C THR A 295 0.80 10.21 -4.20
N ARG A 296 -0.23 9.46 -4.60
CA ARG A 296 -0.32 8.85 -5.93
C ARG A 296 -0.69 9.87 -7.00
N ILE A 297 -1.66 10.75 -6.70
CA ILE A 297 -2.08 11.83 -7.59
C ILE A 297 -0.89 12.74 -7.93
N LYS A 298 -0.05 13.03 -6.94
CA LYS A 298 1.15 13.88 -7.10
C LYS A 298 2.37 13.14 -7.65
N GLY A 299 2.29 11.84 -7.90
CA GLY A 299 3.46 11.04 -8.30
C GLY A 299 4.52 10.84 -7.19
N LEU A 300 4.27 11.33 -5.98
CA LEU A 300 5.22 11.34 -4.85
C LEU A 300 5.27 10.03 -4.05
N ALA A 301 4.49 9.02 -4.43
CA ALA A 301 4.36 7.78 -3.68
C ALA A 301 5.70 7.04 -3.50
N LYS A 302 6.59 7.13 -4.50
CA LYS A 302 7.93 6.53 -4.46
C LYS A 302 8.82 7.30 -3.49
N GLU A 303 8.96 8.62 -3.64
CA GLU A 303 9.83 9.41 -2.76
C GLU A 303 9.38 9.36 -1.30
N VAL A 304 8.07 9.45 -1.03
CA VAL A 304 7.54 9.36 0.34
C VAL A 304 7.88 8.02 0.97
N ARG A 305 7.76 6.92 0.22
CA ARG A 305 8.15 5.59 0.71
C ARG A 305 9.64 5.54 1.03
N LEU A 306 10.50 5.98 0.12
CA LEU A 306 11.95 5.98 0.31
C LEU A 306 12.35 6.81 1.53
N ALA A 307 11.74 7.99 1.70
CA ALA A 307 12.00 8.86 2.84
C ALA A 307 11.58 8.23 4.17
N LEU A 308 10.41 7.56 4.23
CA LEU A 308 9.99 6.84 5.43
C LEU A 308 10.82 5.60 5.71
N ASP A 309 11.22 4.86 4.68
CA ASP A 309 12.08 3.71 4.83
C ASP A 309 13.44 4.14 5.40
N ALA A 310 14.03 5.22 4.89
CA ALA A 310 15.25 5.83 5.43
C ALA A 310 15.08 6.31 6.87
N LEU A 311 14.00 7.04 7.18
CA LEU A 311 13.71 7.56 8.52
C LEU A 311 13.64 6.46 9.59
N HIS A 312 13.19 5.26 9.20
CA HIS A 312 13.03 4.12 10.10
C HIS A 312 14.10 3.04 9.92
N ASN A 313 15.21 3.33 9.23
CA ASN A 313 16.29 2.38 8.92
C ASN A 313 15.78 1.06 8.29
N ARG A 314 14.73 1.15 7.47
CA ARG A 314 14.16 0.02 6.73
C ARG A 314 14.74 0.00 5.32
N ARG A 315 15.00 -1.21 4.82
CA ARG A 315 15.39 -1.38 3.42
C ARG A 315 14.17 -1.19 2.53
N SER A 316 14.26 -0.26 1.59
CA SER A 316 13.18 0.03 0.65
C SER A 316 12.95 -1.11 -0.34
N ILE A 317 11.71 -1.19 -0.84
CA ILE A 317 11.38 -2.07 -1.97
C ILE A 317 12.05 -1.50 -3.23
N THR A 318 12.76 -2.35 -3.96
CA THR A 318 13.35 -1.98 -5.25
C THR A 318 12.27 -1.91 -6.33
N TYR A 319 12.17 -0.78 -7.03
CA TYR A 319 11.28 -0.62 -8.18
C TYR A 319 11.92 -1.19 -9.45
N LYS A 320 11.11 -1.50 -10.47
CA LYS A 320 11.59 -2.16 -11.69
C LYS A 320 12.68 -1.34 -12.39
N GLU A 321 12.51 -0.03 -12.43
CA GLU A 321 13.49 0.92 -12.99
C GLU A 321 14.78 1.02 -12.16
N ASP A 322 14.75 0.67 -10.87
CA ASP A 322 15.91 0.69 -9.98
C ASP A 322 16.56 -0.70 -9.83
N LEU A 323 16.06 -1.71 -10.56
CA LEU A 323 16.60 -3.07 -10.50
C LEU A 323 18.00 -3.08 -11.10
N ARG A 324 18.94 -3.62 -10.33
CA ARG A 324 20.28 -3.86 -10.85
C ARG A 324 20.26 -4.90 -11.97
N PRO A 325 21.20 -4.84 -12.93
CA PRO A 325 21.34 -5.87 -13.94
C PRO A 325 21.50 -7.27 -13.34
N ILE A 326 20.91 -8.28 -13.98
CA ILE A 326 20.97 -9.67 -13.51
C ILE A 326 22.43 -10.14 -13.31
N ALA A 327 23.34 -9.72 -14.20
CA ALA A 327 24.76 -10.04 -14.12
C ALA A 327 25.41 -9.56 -12.81
N ASP A 328 25.08 -8.36 -12.37
CA ASP A 328 25.60 -7.77 -11.14
C ASP A 328 25.08 -8.50 -9.90
N VAL A 329 23.78 -8.79 -9.86
CA VAL A 329 23.19 -9.52 -8.72
C VAL A 329 23.75 -10.94 -8.64
N ARG A 330 24.02 -11.58 -9.79
CA ARG A 330 24.75 -12.87 -9.85
C ARG A 330 26.17 -12.74 -9.31
N ALA A 331 26.90 -11.70 -9.69
CA ALA A 331 28.25 -11.45 -9.21
C ALA A 331 28.29 -11.28 -7.69
N ASP A 332 27.33 -10.56 -7.11
CA ASP A 332 27.19 -10.46 -5.66
C ASP A 332 26.85 -11.79 -5.00
N CYS A 333 25.96 -12.59 -5.59
CA CYS A 333 25.67 -13.93 -5.07
C CYS A 333 26.93 -14.81 -5.06
N ARG A 334 27.74 -14.78 -6.13
CA ARG A 334 29.02 -15.51 -6.19
C ARG A 334 30.00 -15.02 -5.13
N ARG A 335 30.14 -13.70 -4.98
CA ARG A 335 31.00 -13.06 -3.97
C ARG A 335 30.60 -13.44 -2.55
N LEU A 336 29.30 -13.61 -2.29
CA LEU A 336 28.76 -14.00 -0.98
C LEU A 336 28.63 -15.52 -0.79
N GLY A 337 29.04 -16.35 -1.77
CA GLY A 337 28.92 -17.82 -1.69
C GLY A 337 27.47 -18.33 -1.70
N ILE A 338 26.54 -17.57 -2.26
CA ILE A 338 25.10 -17.88 -2.28
C ILE A 338 24.80 -18.76 -3.50
N VAL A 339 24.35 -19.98 -3.24
CA VAL A 339 23.94 -20.97 -4.26
C VAL A 339 22.45 -21.30 -4.20
N GLU A 340 21.83 -21.16 -3.02
CA GLU A 340 20.42 -21.45 -2.79
C GLU A 340 19.59 -20.20 -2.52
N ARG A 341 18.31 -20.27 -2.88
CA ARG A 341 17.33 -19.19 -2.65
C ARG A 341 17.19 -18.83 -1.16
N ALA A 342 17.31 -19.82 -0.27
CA ALA A 342 17.22 -19.59 1.17
C ALA A 342 18.35 -18.68 1.67
N GLN A 343 19.58 -18.94 1.23
CA GLN A 343 20.77 -18.13 1.55
C GLN A 343 20.63 -16.70 1.02
N TYR A 344 20.10 -16.56 -0.20
CA TYR A 344 19.80 -15.23 -0.76
C TYR A 344 18.83 -14.43 0.10
N ASN A 345 17.71 -15.05 0.51
CA ASN A 345 16.70 -14.39 1.33
C ASN A 345 17.29 -13.96 2.69
N GLU A 346 18.17 -14.76 3.28
CA GLU A 346 18.82 -14.44 4.54
C GLU A 346 19.82 -13.28 4.38
N ALA A 347 20.70 -13.34 3.38
CA ALA A 347 21.64 -12.27 3.07
C ALA A 347 20.92 -10.96 2.73
N TYR A 348 19.78 -11.04 2.03
CA TYR A 348 18.91 -9.91 1.73
C TYR A 348 18.37 -9.24 2.99
N LYS A 349 17.84 -10.04 3.93
CA LYS A 349 17.34 -9.56 5.23
C LYS A 349 18.42 -8.93 6.08
N LYS A 350 19.65 -9.45 6.01
CA LYS A 350 20.83 -8.92 6.71
C LYS A 350 21.42 -7.66 6.05
N GLY A 351 20.86 -7.21 4.93
CA GLY A 351 21.34 -5.99 4.25
C GLY A 351 22.69 -6.15 3.54
N LEU A 352 23.12 -7.39 3.25
CA LEU A 352 24.45 -7.65 2.66
C LEU A 352 24.56 -7.31 1.16
N PHE A 353 23.44 -6.97 0.54
CA PHE A 353 23.36 -6.61 -0.88
C PHE A 353 23.25 -5.10 -1.06
N PRO A 354 23.80 -4.53 -2.14
CA PRO A 354 23.61 -3.11 -2.49
C PRO A 354 22.14 -2.70 -2.70
N VAL A 355 21.89 -1.40 -2.69
CA VAL A 355 20.60 -0.81 -3.11
C VAL A 355 20.29 -1.23 -4.55
N GLY A 356 19.01 -1.49 -4.85
CA GLY A 356 18.62 -1.95 -6.19
C GLY A 356 18.67 -3.48 -6.40
N THR A 357 19.19 -4.24 -5.42
CA THR A 357 19.02 -5.70 -5.43
C THR A 357 17.56 -6.05 -5.09
N PRO A 358 16.89 -6.94 -5.84
CA PRO A 358 15.49 -7.30 -5.55
C PRO A 358 15.34 -8.27 -4.38
N ASN A 359 14.22 -8.21 -3.66
CA ASN A 359 13.89 -9.21 -2.65
C ASN A 359 13.47 -10.57 -3.26
N SER A 360 12.99 -10.57 -4.50
CA SER A 360 12.37 -11.70 -5.16
C SER A 360 12.74 -11.74 -6.63
N ILE A 361 13.71 -12.60 -6.97
CA ILE A 361 14.16 -12.83 -8.35
C ILE A 361 12.98 -13.12 -9.30
N ARG A 362 12.04 -13.98 -8.88
CA ARG A 362 10.89 -14.36 -9.71
C ARG A 362 9.95 -13.21 -10.01
N GLN A 363 9.65 -12.37 -9.01
CA GLN A 363 8.75 -11.23 -9.21
C GLN A 363 9.41 -10.09 -9.97
N SER A 364 10.72 -9.89 -9.77
CA SER A 364 11.46 -8.77 -10.35
C SER A 364 11.95 -9.05 -11.78
N TYR A 365 12.48 -10.25 -12.03
CA TYR A 365 13.06 -10.62 -13.33
C TYR A 365 12.25 -11.65 -14.11
N GLY A 366 11.16 -12.20 -13.54
CA GLY A 366 10.32 -13.19 -14.22
C GLY A 366 10.96 -14.56 -14.39
N MET A 367 12.09 -14.83 -13.72
CA MET A 367 12.84 -16.09 -13.82
C MET A 367 12.86 -16.86 -12.51
N ASP A 368 12.99 -18.18 -12.60
CA ASP A 368 13.15 -19.02 -11.41
C ASP A 368 14.58 -18.89 -10.83
N TRP A 369 14.77 -19.41 -9.61
CA TRP A 369 16.08 -19.33 -8.94
C TRP A 369 17.17 -20.12 -9.68
N TYR A 370 16.80 -21.23 -10.32
CA TYR A 370 17.72 -22.09 -11.04
C TYR A 370 18.22 -21.40 -12.32
N GLU A 371 17.31 -20.85 -13.12
CA GLU A 371 17.59 -20.01 -14.28
C GLU A 371 18.42 -18.79 -13.87
N PHE A 372 18.08 -18.17 -12.75
CA PHE A 372 18.85 -17.06 -12.22
C PHE A 372 20.27 -17.47 -11.84
N ILE A 373 20.52 -18.52 -11.07
CA ILE A 373 21.89 -18.82 -10.62
C ILE A 373 22.75 -19.46 -11.72
N ASN A 374 22.16 -20.25 -12.61
CA ASN A 374 22.87 -21.03 -13.63
C ASN A 374 22.89 -20.38 -15.02
N GLY A 375 22.02 -19.42 -15.29
CA GLY A 375 21.93 -18.75 -16.60
C GLY A 375 21.27 -19.58 -17.71
N ARG A 376 20.59 -20.68 -17.37
CA ARG A 376 19.89 -21.56 -18.32
C ARG A 376 18.58 -22.08 -17.71
N LYS A 377 17.56 -22.30 -18.55
CA LYS A 377 16.28 -22.87 -18.13
C LYS A 377 16.39 -24.37 -17.93
N ILE A 378 15.48 -24.93 -17.12
CA ILE A 378 15.38 -26.39 -16.91
C ILE A 378 15.06 -27.12 -18.22
N ASP A 379 14.36 -26.48 -19.15
CA ASP A 379 13.98 -27.02 -20.46
C ASP A 379 15.13 -27.03 -21.47
N ASP A 380 16.23 -26.31 -21.17
CA ASP A 380 17.44 -26.34 -21.99
C ASP A 380 18.24 -27.64 -21.81
N PHE A 381 17.83 -28.53 -20.90
CA PHE A 381 18.47 -29.84 -20.69
C PHE A 381 17.77 -30.93 -21.50
N TRP A 382 18.55 -31.91 -21.97
CA TRP A 382 18.02 -33.09 -22.63
C TRP A 382 17.08 -33.87 -21.73
N ARG A 383 16.03 -34.44 -22.34
CA ARG A 383 15.08 -35.32 -21.66
C ARG A 383 15.78 -36.59 -21.17
N TRP A 384 15.19 -37.26 -20.20
CA TRP A 384 15.76 -38.46 -19.55
C TRP A 384 16.30 -39.50 -20.53
N LYS A 385 15.53 -39.80 -21.59
CA LYS A 385 15.89 -40.80 -22.60
C LYS A 385 17.17 -40.43 -23.36
N ASP A 386 17.27 -39.17 -23.79
CA ASP A 386 18.38 -38.67 -24.60
C ASP A 386 19.64 -38.52 -23.74
N ALA A 387 19.48 -38.00 -22.52
CA ALA A 387 20.54 -37.90 -21.54
C ALA A 387 21.11 -39.28 -21.16
N LYS A 388 20.26 -40.29 -20.95
CA LYS A 388 20.70 -41.66 -20.72
C LYS A 388 21.45 -42.24 -21.92
N LYS A 389 20.89 -42.09 -23.12
CA LYS A 389 21.50 -42.61 -24.34
C LYS A 389 22.92 -42.08 -24.50
N PHE A 390 23.10 -40.79 -24.26
CA PHE A 390 24.39 -40.13 -24.33
C PHE A 390 25.33 -40.53 -23.19
N VAL A 391 24.91 -40.45 -21.93
CA VAL A 391 25.80 -40.79 -20.79
C VAL A 391 26.30 -42.23 -20.88
N ARG A 392 25.49 -43.14 -21.44
CA ARG A 392 25.88 -44.54 -21.68
C ARG A 392 26.96 -44.72 -22.74
N THR A 393 27.16 -43.78 -23.67
CA THR A 393 28.26 -43.89 -24.66
C THR A 393 29.64 -43.78 -24.02
N PHE A 394 29.72 -43.23 -22.81
CA PHE A 394 30.96 -43.04 -22.06
C PHE A 394 31.27 -44.19 -21.09
N ASN A 395 30.39 -45.19 -20.97
CA ASN A 395 30.62 -46.41 -20.17
C ASN A 395 31.12 -46.18 -18.73
N PHE A 396 30.66 -45.13 -18.04
CA PHE A 396 31.02 -44.90 -16.64
C PHE A 396 30.60 -46.06 -15.77
N GLN A 397 31.48 -46.60 -14.94
CA GLN A 397 31.20 -47.74 -14.07
C GLN A 397 30.54 -47.33 -12.75
N SER A 398 30.67 -46.06 -12.35
CA SER A 398 30.15 -45.59 -11.07
C SER A 398 29.69 -44.13 -11.10
N LYS A 399 28.87 -43.77 -10.09
CA LYS A 399 28.51 -42.37 -9.78
C LYS A 399 29.75 -41.48 -9.72
N THR A 400 30.77 -41.93 -8.99
CA THR A 400 32.00 -41.18 -8.74
C THR A 400 32.73 -40.84 -10.03
N GLU A 401 32.75 -41.77 -10.98
CA GLU A 401 33.37 -41.59 -12.29
C GLU A 401 32.61 -40.57 -13.14
N PHE A 402 31.27 -40.67 -13.18
CA PHE A 402 30.42 -39.70 -13.86
C PHE A 402 30.52 -38.27 -13.27
N GLU A 403 30.67 -38.15 -11.95
CA GLU A 403 30.79 -36.86 -11.27
C GLU A 403 32.16 -36.21 -11.47
N LYS A 404 33.23 -37.02 -11.55
CA LYS A 404 34.61 -36.55 -11.77
C LYS A 404 34.96 -36.33 -13.24
N TYR A 405 34.16 -36.84 -14.18
CA TYR A 405 34.42 -36.68 -15.60
C TYR A 405 34.47 -35.19 -16.01
N PRO A 406 35.52 -34.73 -16.71
CA PRO A 406 35.68 -33.34 -17.11
C PRO A 406 34.73 -32.98 -18.24
N ARG A 407 33.56 -32.43 -17.88
CA ARG A 407 32.54 -31.97 -18.83
C ARG A 407 33.00 -30.69 -19.51
N LYS A 408 33.28 -30.74 -20.81
CA LYS A 408 33.70 -29.58 -21.61
C LYS A 408 32.84 -29.42 -22.85
N GLY A 409 31.85 -28.52 -22.76
CA GLY A 409 31.06 -28.05 -23.89
C GLY A 409 30.29 -29.12 -24.67
N GLY A 410 29.58 -28.69 -25.71
CA GLY A 410 28.83 -29.60 -26.60
C GLY A 410 27.65 -30.27 -25.90
N GLU A 411 27.47 -31.56 -26.13
CA GLU A 411 26.33 -32.35 -25.65
C GLU A 411 26.29 -32.46 -24.11
N TRP A 412 27.44 -32.35 -23.46
CA TRP A 412 27.57 -32.33 -21.99
C TRP A 412 26.84 -31.17 -21.32
N ASP A 413 26.67 -30.05 -22.01
CA ASP A 413 25.96 -28.88 -21.52
C ASP A 413 24.45 -29.16 -21.33
N PHE A 414 23.92 -30.16 -22.04
CA PHE A 414 22.52 -30.55 -21.99
C PHE A 414 22.26 -31.65 -20.96
N ILE A 415 23.30 -32.17 -20.29
CA ILE A 415 23.18 -33.21 -19.26
C ILE A 415 23.08 -32.56 -17.87
N ARG A 416 22.02 -32.89 -17.13
CA ARG A 416 21.84 -32.42 -15.75
C ARG A 416 23.05 -32.82 -14.88
N LYS A 417 23.62 -31.86 -14.15
CA LYS A 417 24.79 -32.10 -13.29
C LYS A 417 24.52 -33.10 -12.17
N SER A 418 23.32 -33.02 -11.59
CA SER A 418 22.85 -33.91 -10.53
C SER A 418 21.55 -34.59 -10.97
N PRO A 419 21.64 -35.68 -11.74
CA PRO A 419 20.48 -36.41 -12.26
C PRO A 419 19.49 -36.89 -11.19
N ALA A 420 19.98 -37.19 -9.99
CA ALA A 420 19.22 -37.68 -8.84
C ALA A 420 18.66 -36.59 -7.92
N ALA A 421 18.92 -35.30 -8.19
CA ALA A 421 18.54 -34.22 -7.28
C ALA A 421 17.00 -34.08 -7.21
N PRO A 422 16.41 -33.96 -6.00
CA PRO A 422 14.97 -33.78 -5.84
C PRO A 422 14.43 -32.54 -6.57
N ASN A 423 15.24 -31.48 -6.63
CA ASN A 423 14.94 -30.23 -7.32
C ASN A 423 15.96 -30.01 -8.44
N GLY A 424 15.52 -30.18 -9.70
CA GLY A 424 16.36 -29.96 -10.89
C GLY A 424 17.05 -31.20 -11.47
N GLY A 425 16.82 -32.39 -10.91
CA GLY A 425 17.17 -33.69 -11.50
C GLY A 425 16.15 -34.17 -12.53
N TYR A 426 16.27 -35.44 -12.95
CA TYR A 426 15.30 -36.07 -13.86
C TYR A 426 14.10 -36.63 -13.07
N PRO A 427 12.86 -36.26 -13.41
CA PRO A 427 11.66 -36.82 -12.78
C PRO A 427 11.57 -38.36 -12.86
N GLU A 428 12.10 -38.93 -13.94
CA GLU A 428 12.13 -40.35 -14.24
C GLU A 428 13.35 -41.07 -13.65
N TRP A 429 14.16 -40.37 -12.85
CA TRP A 429 15.34 -40.94 -12.20
C TRP A 429 14.97 -42.16 -11.35
N THR A 430 15.65 -43.28 -11.58
CA THR A 430 15.48 -44.50 -10.79
C THR A 430 16.70 -44.76 -9.91
N ASN A 431 17.86 -45.02 -10.51
CA ASN A 431 19.13 -45.25 -9.84
C ASN A 431 20.30 -45.07 -10.82
N TRP A 432 21.52 -45.07 -10.28
CA TRP A 432 22.75 -44.92 -11.07
C TRP A 432 22.98 -46.05 -12.05
N GLY A 433 22.63 -47.30 -11.71
CA GLY A 433 22.78 -48.43 -12.62
C GLY A 433 21.93 -48.26 -13.88
N ASP A 434 20.67 -47.84 -13.73
CA ASP A 434 19.80 -47.55 -14.87
C ASP A 434 20.29 -46.34 -15.68
N PHE A 435 20.77 -45.29 -15.03
CA PHE A 435 21.26 -44.12 -15.75
C PHE A 435 22.54 -44.41 -16.54
N LEU A 436 23.52 -45.08 -15.92
CA LEU A 436 24.83 -45.37 -16.50
C LEU A 436 24.85 -46.60 -17.41
N GLY A 437 23.86 -47.51 -17.28
CA GLY A 437 23.77 -48.74 -18.06
C GLY A 437 24.46 -49.97 -17.45
N ASN A 438 24.89 -49.90 -16.18
CA ASN A 438 25.74 -50.94 -15.55
C ASN A 438 24.95 -52.04 -14.80
N VAL A 439 23.70 -52.28 -15.17
CA VAL A 439 22.87 -53.36 -14.58
C VAL A 439 22.43 -54.30 -15.68
N SER A 440 22.53 -55.62 -15.46
CA SER A 440 22.16 -56.62 -16.46
C SER A 440 20.69 -56.51 -16.85
N ALA A 441 20.33 -56.87 -18.09
CA ALA A 441 18.93 -56.85 -18.55
C ALA A 441 17.99 -57.65 -17.63
N LYS A 442 18.49 -58.77 -17.09
CA LYS A 442 17.78 -59.60 -16.10
C LYS A 442 17.51 -58.86 -14.79
N GLU A 443 18.50 -58.10 -14.30
CA GLU A 443 18.36 -57.28 -13.09
C GLU A 443 17.48 -56.03 -13.34
N GLN A 444 17.51 -55.48 -14.55
CA GLN A 444 16.61 -54.40 -14.97
C GLN A 444 15.14 -54.85 -15.01
N GLU A 445 14.86 -56.00 -15.61
CA GLU A 445 13.50 -56.55 -15.68
C GLU A 445 12.99 -56.98 -14.30
N ARG A 446 13.85 -57.60 -13.47
CA ARG A 446 13.52 -57.90 -12.08
C ARG A 446 13.15 -56.64 -11.30
N ARG A 447 13.91 -55.56 -11.44
CA ARG A 447 13.64 -54.28 -10.75
C ARG A 447 12.42 -53.56 -11.29
N LYS A 448 12.13 -53.66 -12.60
CA LYS A 448 10.87 -53.16 -13.17
C LYS A 448 9.66 -53.91 -12.60
N ALA A 449 9.75 -55.24 -12.53
CA ALA A 449 8.71 -56.07 -11.92
C ALA A 449 8.49 -55.69 -10.46
N ASP A 450 9.56 -55.53 -9.67
CA ASP A 450 9.48 -55.10 -8.26
C ASP A 450 8.85 -53.70 -8.11
N ILE A 451 9.16 -52.76 -9.02
CA ILE A 451 8.57 -51.42 -9.05
C ILE A 451 7.07 -51.47 -9.38
N GLN A 452 6.69 -52.30 -10.34
CA GLN A 452 5.29 -52.47 -10.75
C GLN A 452 4.46 -53.06 -9.62
N ILE A 453 4.94 -54.17 -9.04
CA ILE A 453 4.33 -54.82 -7.86
C ILE A 453 4.19 -53.80 -6.71
N THR A 454 5.26 -53.05 -6.42
CA THR A 454 5.21 -52.03 -5.34
C THR A 454 4.21 -50.91 -5.64
N SER A 455 4.03 -50.54 -6.90
CA SER A 455 3.10 -49.47 -7.30
C SER A 455 1.64 -49.91 -7.22
N GLU A 456 1.35 -51.17 -7.59
CA GLU A 456 0.04 -51.80 -7.42
C GLU A 456 -0.32 -51.95 -5.94
N LEU A 457 0.65 -52.43 -5.13
CA LEU A 457 0.51 -52.48 -3.68
C LEU A 457 0.18 -51.11 -3.10
N ILE A 458 0.87 -50.04 -3.51
CA ILE A 458 0.57 -48.66 -3.04
C ILE A 458 -0.84 -48.23 -3.43
N LYS A 459 -1.33 -48.60 -4.63
CA LYS A 459 -2.66 -48.22 -5.11
C LYS A 459 -3.76 -48.90 -4.29
N GLU A 460 -3.64 -50.21 -4.05
CA GLU A 460 -4.55 -50.98 -3.20
C GLU A 460 -4.48 -50.48 -1.75
N PHE A 461 -3.28 -50.17 -1.25
CA PHE A 461 -3.11 -49.71 0.12
C PHE A 461 -3.78 -48.37 0.41
N LYS A 462 -3.83 -47.46 -0.57
CA LYS A 462 -4.44 -46.14 -0.41
C LYS A 462 -5.94 -46.19 -0.12
N THR A 463 -6.62 -47.28 -0.48
CA THR A 463 -8.07 -47.44 -0.28
C THR A 463 -8.43 -48.16 1.00
N LEU A 464 -7.45 -48.68 1.75
CA LEU A 464 -7.67 -49.41 3.00
C LEU A 464 -7.70 -48.47 4.21
N ASP A 465 -8.62 -48.73 5.14
CA ASP A 465 -8.59 -48.15 6.48
C ASP A 465 -7.39 -48.66 7.30
N THR A 466 -7.11 -48.03 8.45
CA THR A 466 -5.95 -48.32 9.29
C THR A 466 -5.85 -49.80 9.71
N LEU A 467 -6.98 -50.46 10.01
CA LEU A 467 -6.99 -51.83 10.51
C LEU A 467 -6.80 -52.85 9.38
N ALA A 468 -7.50 -52.65 8.27
CA ALA A 468 -7.36 -53.44 7.05
C ALA A 468 -5.93 -53.34 6.49
N ALA A 469 -5.36 -52.12 6.51
CA ALA A 469 -3.98 -51.84 6.13
C ALA A 469 -2.95 -52.63 6.98
N VAL A 470 -3.11 -52.65 8.31
CA VAL A 470 -2.23 -53.42 9.21
C VAL A 470 -2.32 -54.92 8.95
N ASN A 471 -3.53 -55.45 8.78
CA ASN A 471 -3.74 -56.87 8.49
C ASN A 471 -3.17 -57.26 7.12
N TYR A 472 -3.30 -56.39 6.14
CA TYR A 472 -2.74 -56.57 4.81
C TYR A 472 -1.19 -56.60 4.84
N LEU A 473 -0.55 -55.69 5.56
CA LEU A 473 0.92 -55.71 5.74
C LEU A 473 1.41 -56.98 6.45
N LYS A 474 0.68 -57.45 7.46
CA LYS A 474 1.00 -58.71 8.15
C LYS A 474 0.87 -59.92 7.22
N LYS A 475 -0.15 -59.97 6.35
CA LYS A 475 -0.29 -61.02 5.32
C LYS A 475 0.88 -61.04 4.34
N LEU A 476 1.46 -59.87 4.03
CA LEU A 476 2.65 -59.74 3.20
C LEU A 476 3.98 -60.06 3.93
N GLY A 477 3.91 -60.52 5.18
CA GLY A 477 5.09 -60.84 6.00
C GLY A 477 5.81 -59.62 6.57
N LEU A 478 5.26 -58.41 6.41
CA LEU A 478 5.81 -57.16 6.94
C LEU A 478 5.21 -56.88 8.32
N LYS A 479 5.75 -57.57 9.33
CA LYS A 479 5.18 -57.63 10.69
C LYS A 479 5.57 -56.44 11.56
N ASN A 480 6.61 -55.69 11.19
CA ASN A 480 7.07 -54.50 11.91
C ASN A 480 7.62 -53.42 10.96
N THR A 481 7.86 -52.23 11.53
CA THR A 481 8.37 -51.05 10.82
C THR A 481 9.77 -51.25 10.24
N ASN A 482 10.64 -52.02 10.91
CA ASN A 482 11.98 -52.34 10.39
C ASN A 482 11.88 -53.13 9.09
N GLN A 483 10.97 -54.10 9.00
CA GLN A 483 10.72 -54.85 7.78
C GLN A 483 10.13 -53.98 6.67
N LEU A 484 9.35 -52.96 7.00
CA LEU A 484 8.84 -51.97 6.04
C LEU A 484 9.97 -51.12 5.44
N THR A 485 11.01 -50.77 6.21
CA THR A 485 12.14 -49.95 5.70
C THR A 485 12.93 -50.65 4.61
N THR A 486 12.95 -51.99 4.60
CA THR A 486 13.57 -52.77 3.50
C THR A 486 12.85 -52.55 2.16
N ARG A 487 11.60 -52.06 2.18
CA ARG A 487 10.81 -51.60 1.03
C ARG A 487 10.62 -50.09 1.04
N ASN A 488 11.73 -49.35 0.93
CA ASN A 488 11.81 -47.89 0.99
C ASN A 488 10.68 -47.12 0.27
N ARG A 489 10.28 -47.56 -0.93
CA ARG A 489 9.23 -46.88 -1.71
C ARG A 489 7.82 -47.05 -1.11
N LEU A 490 7.51 -48.23 -0.58
CA LEU A 490 6.26 -48.49 0.13
C LEU A 490 6.24 -47.71 1.45
N TYR A 491 7.31 -47.81 2.24
CA TYR A 491 7.47 -47.07 3.51
C TYR A 491 7.33 -45.56 3.34
N THR A 492 7.98 -44.97 2.34
CA THR A 492 7.91 -43.52 2.05
C THR A 492 6.49 -43.08 1.68
N ASN A 493 5.71 -43.92 0.98
CA ASN A 493 4.32 -43.61 0.66
C ASN A 493 3.41 -43.74 1.88
N LEU A 494 3.60 -44.78 2.70
CA LEU A 494 2.83 -44.98 3.92
C LEU A 494 3.00 -43.83 4.92
N ARG A 495 4.23 -43.32 5.04
CA ARG A 495 4.56 -42.15 5.88
C ARG A 495 3.81 -40.87 5.50
N ARG A 496 3.27 -40.80 4.28
CA ARG A 496 2.49 -39.66 3.78
C ARG A 496 0.99 -39.80 4.04
N ARG A 497 0.51 -40.93 4.56
CA ARG A 497 -0.88 -41.06 4.99
C ARG A 497 -1.11 -40.22 6.24
N THR A 498 -2.31 -39.66 6.36
CA THR A 498 -2.72 -38.84 7.51
C THR A 498 -2.81 -39.65 8.81
N ASP A 499 -3.09 -40.95 8.70
CA ASP A 499 -3.20 -41.92 9.80
C ASP A 499 -1.91 -42.73 10.04
N TRP A 500 -0.77 -42.32 9.45
CA TRP A 500 0.49 -43.06 9.53
C TRP A 500 0.91 -43.40 10.97
N ILE A 501 0.71 -42.48 11.92
CA ILE A 501 1.09 -42.69 13.32
C ILE A 501 0.27 -43.84 13.92
N GLU A 502 -1.04 -43.84 13.72
CA GLU A 502 -1.93 -44.91 14.23
C GLU A 502 -1.62 -46.26 13.57
N LEU A 503 -1.36 -46.27 12.27
CA LEU A 503 -0.96 -47.45 11.51
C LEU A 503 0.37 -48.03 12.05
N ARG A 504 1.37 -47.18 12.21
CA ARG A 504 2.69 -47.53 12.74
C ARG A 504 2.57 -48.15 14.14
N ASP A 505 1.81 -47.51 15.02
CA ASP A 505 1.64 -47.94 16.41
C ASP A 505 0.89 -49.29 16.49
N LYS A 506 -0.08 -49.54 15.60
CA LYS A 506 -0.77 -50.84 15.48
C LYS A 506 0.10 -51.95 14.85
N LEU A 507 1.08 -51.59 14.02
CA LEU A 507 2.10 -52.52 13.53
C LEU A 507 3.18 -52.82 14.57
N ALA A 508 3.46 -51.87 15.47
CA ALA A 508 4.47 -51.98 16.52
C ALA A 508 3.98 -52.68 17.81
N LEU A 509 2.91 -53.49 17.74
CA LEU A 509 2.17 -54.04 18.90
C LEU A 509 2.92 -55.07 19.78
N HIS A 510 4.26 -55.02 19.83
CA HIS A 510 5.11 -55.70 20.81
C HIS A 510 6.09 -54.73 21.48
N ILE A 511 5.66 -53.51 21.81
CA ILE A 511 6.39 -52.70 22.79
C ILE A 511 5.97 -53.18 24.19
N PRO A 512 6.87 -53.76 25.01
CA PRO A 512 6.52 -54.27 26.33
C PRO A 512 5.97 -53.13 27.23
N LYS A 513 5.03 -53.48 28.12
CA LYS A 513 4.39 -52.52 29.04
C LYS A 513 5.44 -51.93 29.99
N VAL A 514 5.79 -50.66 29.76
CA VAL A 514 6.76 -49.93 30.58
C VAL A 514 6.09 -49.37 31.83
N LYS A 515 6.68 -49.55 33.02
CA LYS A 515 6.14 -49.06 34.29
C LYS A 515 6.88 -47.84 34.83
N THR A 516 8.13 -47.61 34.40
CA THR A 516 8.97 -46.51 34.91
C THR A 516 9.69 -45.74 33.78
N ALA A 517 10.07 -44.49 34.05
CA ALA A 517 10.78 -43.65 33.09
C ALA A 517 12.17 -44.20 32.67
N PRO A 518 12.97 -44.84 33.55
CA PRO A 518 14.23 -45.48 33.16
C PRO A 518 14.05 -46.67 32.20
N GLU A 519 13.04 -47.53 32.42
CA GLU A 519 12.72 -48.62 31.47
C GLU A 519 12.31 -48.08 30.09
N ALA A 520 11.63 -46.93 30.05
CA ALA A 520 11.26 -46.28 28.79
C ALA A 520 12.49 -45.81 28.02
N ILE A 521 13.52 -45.34 28.73
CA ILE A 521 14.78 -44.85 28.16
C ILE A 521 15.63 -46.01 27.64
N GLU A 522 15.70 -47.14 28.35
CA GLU A 522 16.40 -48.34 27.85
C GLU A 522 15.76 -48.91 26.58
N ILE A 523 14.43 -49.01 26.52
CA ILE A 523 13.71 -49.49 25.32
C ILE A 523 13.94 -48.55 24.12
N LEU A 524 13.97 -47.23 24.34
CA LEU A 524 14.23 -46.25 23.29
C LEU A 524 15.67 -46.33 22.74
N LEU A 525 16.63 -46.70 23.59
CA LEU A 525 18.03 -46.92 23.21
C LEU A 525 18.20 -48.26 22.46
N ASP A 526 17.48 -49.32 22.87
CA ASP A 526 17.57 -50.65 22.28
C ASP A 526 16.87 -50.74 20.90
N GLU A 527 15.74 -50.04 20.71
CA GLU A 527 15.07 -49.95 19.40
C GLU A 527 15.69 -48.94 18.42
N LYS A 528 16.78 -48.27 18.83
CA LYS A 528 17.48 -47.25 18.05
C LYS A 528 16.54 -46.17 17.51
N CYS A 529 15.72 -45.58 18.37
CA CYS A 529 14.87 -44.44 18.01
C CYS A 529 15.74 -43.20 17.74
N PHE A 530 16.16 -43.02 16.49
CA PHE A 530 17.16 -42.01 16.10
C PHE A 530 16.65 -40.55 16.06
N TYR A 531 15.36 -40.27 16.27
CA TYR A 531 14.81 -38.91 16.06
C TYR A 531 13.83 -38.43 17.15
N TRP A 532 14.09 -37.21 17.67
CA TRP A 532 13.30 -36.51 18.69
C TRP A 532 11.82 -36.32 18.33
N SER A 533 11.51 -36.22 17.03
CA SER A 533 10.13 -36.13 16.54
C SER A 533 9.31 -37.37 16.83
N ASP A 534 9.92 -38.56 16.83
CA ASP A 534 9.24 -39.82 17.11
C ASP A 534 8.95 -39.98 18.61
N PHE A 535 9.87 -39.50 19.47
CA PHE A 535 9.67 -39.41 20.91
C PHE A 535 8.49 -38.47 21.27
N LEU A 536 8.45 -37.27 20.69
CA LEU A 536 7.34 -36.33 20.94
C LEU A 536 5.99 -36.90 20.48
N ALA A 537 5.97 -37.63 19.36
CA ALA A 537 4.77 -38.29 18.86
C ALA A 537 4.28 -39.39 19.83
N MET A 538 5.17 -40.27 20.30
CA MET A 538 4.84 -41.33 21.27
C MET A 538 4.41 -40.79 22.63
N ARG A 539 5.03 -39.69 23.07
CA ARG A 539 4.67 -39.04 24.32
C ARG A 539 3.26 -38.46 24.28
N ASN A 540 2.92 -37.80 23.17
CA ASN A 540 1.62 -37.16 23.02
C ASN A 540 0.48 -38.20 22.91
N SER A 541 0.75 -39.39 22.37
CA SER A 541 -0.23 -40.47 22.24
C SER A 541 -0.33 -41.40 23.46
N ASN A 542 0.58 -41.31 24.43
CA ASN A 542 0.56 -42.16 25.63
C ASN A 542 0.49 -41.31 26.92
N SER A 543 -0.66 -41.36 27.59
CA SER A 543 -0.95 -40.55 28.79
C SER A 543 0.04 -40.75 29.93
N ARG A 544 0.72 -41.91 30.02
CA ARG A 544 1.73 -42.18 31.04
C ARG A 544 3.08 -41.51 30.77
N LEU A 545 3.35 -41.16 29.50
CA LEU A 545 4.56 -40.46 29.08
C LEU A 545 4.37 -38.94 29.06
N GLN A 546 3.13 -38.45 29.10
CA GLN A 546 2.83 -37.01 29.08
C GLN A 546 3.43 -36.24 30.26
N SER A 547 3.73 -36.91 31.38
CA SER A 547 4.44 -36.36 32.55
C SER A 547 5.92 -36.02 32.29
N ILE A 548 6.52 -36.55 31.23
CA ILE A 548 7.91 -36.26 30.85
C ILE A 548 7.95 -34.89 30.14
N PRO A 549 8.76 -33.90 30.56
CA PRO A 549 8.72 -32.55 29.99
C PRO A 549 8.99 -32.47 28.46
N ILE A 550 8.34 -31.51 27.75
CA ILE A 550 8.51 -31.27 26.28
C ILE A 550 9.92 -30.72 25.94
N HIS A 551 10.51 -29.97 26.87
CA HIS A 551 11.75 -29.23 26.64
C HIS A 551 12.94 -29.92 27.34
N LEU A 552 13.99 -30.22 26.56
CA LEU A 552 15.23 -30.90 26.99
C LEU A 552 15.89 -30.22 28.20
N ASP A 553 15.75 -28.90 28.27
CA ASP A 553 16.26 -27.98 29.28
C ASP A 553 15.57 -28.11 30.66
N ARG A 554 14.53 -28.95 30.78
CA ARG A 554 13.80 -29.24 32.04
C ARG A 554 14.01 -30.66 32.58
N LEU A 555 14.83 -31.49 31.94
CA LEU A 555 15.09 -32.88 32.37
C LEU A 555 16.06 -32.99 33.57
N GLY A 556 16.57 -31.86 34.08
CA GLY A 556 17.60 -31.84 35.12
C GLY A 556 18.96 -32.21 34.55
N LEU A 557 20.01 -31.48 34.94
CA LEU A 557 21.37 -31.64 34.41
C LEU A 557 21.88 -33.10 34.45
N GLY A 558 21.50 -33.88 35.45
CA GLY A 558 21.98 -35.27 35.63
C GLY A 558 21.48 -36.27 34.56
N ILE A 559 20.26 -36.14 34.06
CA ILE A 559 19.72 -37.05 33.04
C ILE A 559 20.24 -36.67 31.65
N PHE A 560 20.39 -35.37 31.40
CA PHE A 560 20.94 -34.85 30.16
C PHE A 560 22.42 -35.20 29.98
N GLU A 561 23.25 -35.07 31.04
CA GLU A 561 24.66 -35.47 31.03
C GLU A 561 24.82 -36.98 30.76
N ARG A 562 23.96 -37.83 31.34
CA ARG A 562 24.01 -39.29 31.15
C ARG A 562 23.65 -39.73 29.73
N VAL A 563 22.62 -39.11 29.13
CA VAL A 563 22.27 -39.35 27.72
C VAL A 563 23.40 -38.83 26.83
N ARG A 564 23.94 -37.64 27.11
CA ARG A 564 25.02 -37.01 26.32
C ARG A 564 26.32 -37.82 26.33
N GLU A 565 26.72 -38.40 27.47
CA GLU A 565 27.88 -39.32 27.59
C GLU A 565 27.68 -40.59 26.74
N LEU A 566 26.48 -41.17 26.75
CA LEU A 566 26.19 -42.43 26.06
C LEU A 566 26.07 -42.31 24.53
N VAL A 567 25.67 -41.15 23.99
CA VAL A 567 25.59 -40.90 22.53
C VAL A 567 26.76 -40.11 21.93
N GLY A 568 27.78 -39.75 22.72
CA GLY A 568 29.04 -39.19 22.21
C GLY A 568 28.93 -37.83 21.50
N LEU A 569 28.06 -36.93 21.97
CA LEU A 569 27.88 -35.60 21.37
C LEU A 569 28.89 -34.58 21.95
N PRO A 570 29.63 -33.82 21.12
CA PRO A 570 30.65 -32.87 21.60
C PRO A 570 30.05 -31.61 22.26
N LEU A 571 30.74 -31.10 23.27
CA LEU A 571 30.44 -29.85 23.99
C LEU A 571 30.54 -28.63 23.07
N VAL A 572 29.43 -27.94 22.84
CA VAL A 572 29.44 -26.55 22.37
C VAL A 572 28.65 -25.69 23.37
N ASP A 573 29.34 -24.69 23.91
CA ASP A 573 28.96 -23.87 25.05
C ASP A 573 27.56 -23.22 24.94
N ALA A 574 26.67 -23.55 25.88
CA ALA A 574 25.31 -23.01 25.97
C ALA A 574 25.21 -21.67 26.72
N LYS A 575 26.31 -20.91 26.85
CA LYS A 575 26.32 -19.66 27.65
C LYS A 575 25.83 -18.39 26.94
N VAL A 576 25.42 -18.43 25.66
CA VAL A 576 25.12 -17.20 24.89
C VAL A 576 23.62 -16.92 24.65
N ARG A 577 22.68 -17.81 25.02
CA ARG A 577 21.24 -17.60 24.67
C ARG A 577 20.28 -17.28 25.82
N SER A 578 20.71 -17.27 27.08
CA SER A 578 19.81 -17.07 28.23
C SER A 578 19.54 -15.61 28.63
N VAL A 579 20.19 -14.59 28.04
CA VAL A 579 20.08 -13.19 28.53
C VAL A 579 19.00 -12.34 27.81
N ARG A 580 18.35 -12.82 26.73
CA ARG A 580 17.44 -11.95 25.93
C ARG A 580 15.93 -12.21 26.03
N ARG A 581 15.44 -12.98 27.01
CA ARG A 581 13.98 -13.26 27.12
C ARG A 581 13.31 -12.95 28.46
N LEU A 582 13.96 -12.18 29.35
CA LEU A 582 13.38 -11.85 30.67
C LEU A 582 13.08 -10.36 30.93
N THR A 583 13.03 -9.49 29.91
CA THR A 583 12.79 -8.05 30.15
C THR A 583 11.53 -7.44 29.53
N HIS A 584 10.58 -8.17 28.97
CA HIS A 584 9.26 -7.60 28.60
C HIS A 584 8.10 -8.48 29.06
N GLN A 585 7.81 -8.41 30.36
CA GLN A 585 6.47 -8.51 30.92
C GLN A 585 6.48 -7.94 32.36
N ARG A 586 6.31 -6.63 32.45
CA ARG A 586 5.60 -5.90 33.51
C ARG A 586 5.12 -4.58 32.92
#